data_AF-A0A0F2PGQ0-F1
#
_entry.id   AF-A0A0F2PGQ0-F1
#
_cell.length_a   1.000
_cell.length_b   1.000
_cell.length_c   1.000
_cell.angle_alpha   90.00
_cell.angle_beta   90.00
_cell.angle_gamma   90.00
#
_symmetry.space_group_name_H-M   'P 1'
#
loop_
_entity.id
_entity.type
_entity.pdbx_description
1 polymer ?
#
loop_
_entity_poly.entity_id
_entity_poly.type
_entity_poly.pdbx_seq_one_letter_code
_entity_poly.pdbx_strand_id
1 'polypeptide(L)'
;MTGNIINTGGPYCDQRKFAYKEKGTDTWVDVGYEQGMFGKGLFDFDLAELKPNRTYEFKAMAHNSKGWSEGYALTFSTLAGGISNKGDVNGDGKITVEDIIKTINIALYKDNPTGVELASADVNGDGQVTVRDVVQIVNIVLESERGAL
;
A
#
# COMPACT_ATOMS: atom_id res chain seq x y z
N MET A 1 -11.39 3.48 6.80
CA MET A 1 -11.86 4.62 5.97
C MET A 1 -13.17 5.12 6.51
N THR A 2 -13.43 6.44 6.48
CA THR A 2 -14.67 7.03 7.02
C THR A 2 -15.49 7.67 5.90
N GLY A 3 -16.79 7.45 5.94
CA GLY A 3 -17.77 7.92 4.96
C GLY A 3 -18.96 8.53 5.68
N ASN A 4 -19.74 9.36 4.99
CA ASN A 4 -20.87 10.06 5.57
C ASN A 4 -22.10 9.95 4.67
N ILE A 5 -23.19 9.38 5.19
CA ILE A 5 -24.49 9.42 4.52
C ILE A 5 -25.11 10.79 4.80
N ILE A 6 -25.10 11.67 3.80
CA ILE A 6 -25.62 13.05 3.93
C ILE A 6 -27.09 13.18 3.49
N ASN A 7 -27.61 12.20 2.74
CA ASN A 7 -28.98 12.15 2.28
C ASN A 7 -29.38 10.70 1.96
N THR A 8 -30.59 10.29 2.33
CA THR A 8 -31.14 8.96 2.04
C THR A 8 -32.08 8.96 0.83
N GLY A 9 -32.43 10.13 0.26
CA GLY A 9 -33.28 10.24 -0.93
C GLY A 9 -34.72 9.71 -0.76
N GLY A 10 -35.15 9.50 0.48
CA GLY A 10 -36.41 8.85 0.85
C GLY A 10 -36.27 8.03 2.15
N PRO A 11 -36.77 6.78 2.20
CA PRO A 11 -36.68 5.94 3.40
C PRO A 11 -35.22 5.68 3.79
N TYR A 12 -35.04 5.19 5.03
CA TYR A 12 -33.73 4.81 5.56
C TYR A 12 -32.98 3.89 4.59
N CYS A 13 -31.66 4.05 4.54
CA CYS A 13 -30.81 3.16 3.77
C CYS A 13 -30.84 1.77 4.39
N ASP A 14 -30.99 0.74 3.56
CA ASP A 14 -31.01 -0.65 4.00
C ASP A 14 -29.64 -1.34 3.88
N GLN A 15 -28.75 -0.78 3.05
CA GLN A 15 -27.35 -1.19 2.96
C GLN A 15 -26.39 0.00 2.78
N ARG A 16 -25.15 -0.17 3.23
CA ARG A 16 -24.04 0.79 2.99
C ARG A 16 -22.71 0.07 2.88
N LYS A 17 -21.79 0.62 2.07
CA LYS A 17 -20.44 0.08 1.83
C LYS A 17 -19.50 1.15 1.28
N PHE A 18 -18.26 0.77 1.04
CA PHE A 18 -17.36 1.50 0.14
C PHE A 18 -17.10 0.70 -1.13
N ALA A 19 -16.68 1.40 -2.18
CA ALA A 19 -15.94 0.80 -3.27
C ALA A 19 -14.61 1.53 -3.44
N TYR A 20 -13.58 0.82 -3.86
CA TYR A 20 -12.26 1.38 -4.15
C TYR A 20 -11.69 0.82 -5.45
N LYS A 21 -10.70 1.52 -6.02
CA LYS A 21 -9.91 1.05 -7.15
C LYS A 21 -8.54 1.68 -7.12
N GLU A 22 -7.57 1.01 -7.73
CA GLU A 22 -6.26 1.65 -7.95
C GLU A 22 -6.44 2.79 -8.96
N LYS A 23 -5.87 3.97 -8.66
CA LYS A 23 -6.06 5.16 -9.47
C LYS A 23 -5.61 4.91 -10.92
N GLY A 24 -6.47 5.25 -11.87
CA GLY A 24 -6.22 5.03 -13.31
C GLY A 24 -6.67 3.66 -13.83
N THR A 25 -7.22 2.80 -12.98
CA THR A 25 -7.95 1.60 -13.42
C THR A 25 -9.44 1.89 -13.59
N ASP A 26 -10.17 1.03 -14.32
CA ASP A 26 -11.60 1.20 -14.57
C ASP A 26 -12.50 0.36 -13.64
N THR A 27 -11.94 -0.64 -12.98
CA THR A 27 -12.70 -1.62 -12.19
C THR A 27 -12.75 -1.22 -10.73
N TRP A 28 -13.96 -1.01 -10.21
CA TRP A 28 -14.23 -0.83 -8.79
C TRP A 28 -14.35 -2.17 -8.07
N VAL A 29 -13.75 -2.24 -6.89
CA VAL A 29 -13.84 -3.36 -5.95
C VAL A 29 -14.68 -2.93 -4.76
N ASP A 30 -15.71 -3.72 -4.45
CA ASP A 30 -16.57 -3.49 -3.30
C ASP A 30 -15.90 -3.90 -1.99
N VAL A 31 -16.07 -3.09 -0.95
CA VAL A 31 -15.56 -3.34 0.40
C VAL A 31 -16.70 -3.79 1.28
N GLY A 32 -17.00 -5.09 1.24
CA GLY A 32 -18.09 -5.70 2.00
C GLY A 32 -19.41 -4.95 1.86
N TYR A 33 -20.31 -5.15 2.83
CA TYR A 33 -21.46 -4.28 3.06
C TYR A 33 -22.01 -4.48 4.48
N GLU A 34 -22.65 -3.44 5.00
CA GLU A 34 -23.48 -3.52 6.20
C GLU A 34 -24.94 -3.48 5.79
N GLN A 35 -25.76 -4.35 6.39
CA GLN A 35 -27.20 -4.36 6.24
C GLN A 35 -27.87 -3.90 7.53
N GLY A 36 -28.90 -3.06 7.42
CA GLY A 36 -29.56 -2.50 8.58
C GLY A 36 -30.57 -1.42 8.20
N MET A 37 -30.78 -0.47 9.10
CA MET A 37 -31.65 0.68 8.85
C MET A 37 -30.87 1.93 9.23
N PHE A 38 -30.30 2.58 8.23
CA PHE A 38 -29.33 3.66 8.41
C PHE A 38 -29.94 5.01 8.03
N GLY A 39 -29.87 5.94 8.97
CA GLY A 39 -30.14 7.35 8.72
C GLY A 39 -28.91 8.06 8.18
N LYS A 40 -28.93 9.39 8.26
CA LYS A 40 -27.74 10.21 8.02
C LYS A 40 -26.70 9.96 9.12
N GLY A 41 -25.42 9.95 8.76
CA GLY A 41 -24.35 9.77 9.73
C GLY A 41 -23.10 9.11 9.17
N LEU A 42 -22.07 9.08 10.00
CA LEU A 42 -20.77 8.47 9.68
C LEU A 42 -20.84 6.95 9.74
N PHE A 43 -20.00 6.32 8.93
CA PHE A 43 -19.69 4.90 9.00
C PHE A 43 -18.27 4.66 8.52
N ASP A 44 -17.71 3.54 8.92
CA ASP A 44 -16.34 3.18 8.63
C ASP A 44 -16.20 1.71 8.27
N PHE A 45 -15.23 1.44 7.40
CA PHE A 45 -14.80 0.10 7.01
C PHE A 45 -13.28 0.07 6.97
N ASP A 46 -12.72 -1.05 7.37
CA ASP A 46 -11.32 -1.36 7.14
C ASP A 46 -11.11 -1.86 5.71
N LEU A 47 -10.05 -1.38 5.06
CA LEU A 47 -9.58 -1.98 3.81
C LEU A 47 -8.32 -2.78 4.08
N ALA A 48 -8.38 -4.05 3.71
CA ALA A 48 -7.25 -4.96 3.74
C ALA A 48 -6.65 -5.10 2.33
N GLU A 49 -5.48 -5.75 2.26
CA GLU A 49 -4.86 -6.22 1.00
C GLU A 49 -4.50 -5.12 -0.02
N LEU A 50 -4.34 -3.87 0.45
CA LEU A 50 -3.86 -2.79 -0.40
C LEU A 50 -2.36 -2.93 -0.68
N LYS A 51 -1.96 -2.68 -1.92
CA LYS A 51 -0.56 -2.70 -2.31
C LYS A 51 0.14 -1.45 -1.80
N PRO A 52 1.40 -1.58 -1.37
CA PRO A 52 2.20 -0.43 -0.95
C PRO A 52 2.53 0.53 -2.08
N ASN A 53 2.80 1.78 -1.73
CA ASN A 53 3.16 2.86 -2.65
C ASN A 53 2.19 2.98 -3.85
N ARG A 54 0.89 2.77 -3.61
CA ARG A 54 -0.16 2.90 -4.62
C ARG A 54 -1.13 4.00 -4.21
N THR A 55 -1.61 4.73 -5.21
CA THR A 55 -2.70 5.69 -5.03
C THR A 55 -4.01 4.99 -5.37
N TYR A 56 -5.00 5.13 -4.50
CA TYR A 56 -6.33 4.55 -4.66
C TYR A 56 -7.38 5.65 -4.73
N GLU A 57 -8.44 5.39 -5.48
CA GLU A 57 -9.70 6.14 -5.45
C GLU A 57 -10.72 5.32 -4.65
N PHE A 58 -11.52 5.98 -3.80
CA PHE A 58 -12.58 5.33 -3.03
C PHE A 58 -13.84 6.20 -2.99
N LYS A 59 -15.00 5.56 -2.88
CA LYS A 59 -16.30 6.22 -2.74
C LYS A 59 -17.19 5.48 -1.76
N ALA A 60 -17.98 6.24 -0.99
CA ALA A 60 -19.03 5.69 -0.15
C ALA A 60 -20.27 5.37 -1.00
N MET A 61 -21.00 4.30 -0.67
CA MET A 61 -22.23 3.92 -1.36
C MET A 61 -23.33 3.54 -0.36
N ALA A 62 -24.57 3.92 -0.69
CA ALA A 62 -25.75 3.62 0.12
C ALA A 62 -26.87 3.09 -0.77
N HIS A 63 -27.62 2.13 -0.26
CA HIS A 63 -28.75 1.50 -0.94
C HIS A 63 -30.04 1.76 -0.18
N ASN A 64 -31.15 1.89 -0.91
CA ASN A 64 -32.49 1.79 -0.37
C ASN A 64 -33.42 1.16 -1.43
N SER A 65 -34.74 1.21 -1.22
CA SER A 65 -35.72 0.68 -2.16
C SER A 65 -35.67 1.28 -3.58
N LYS A 66 -34.96 2.38 -3.81
CA LYS A 66 -34.74 3.00 -5.14
C LYS A 66 -33.42 2.58 -5.78
N GLY A 67 -32.60 1.77 -5.10
CA GLY A 67 -31.31 1.30 -5.58
C GLY A 67 -30.12 1.98 -4.91
N TRP A 68 -28.96 1.86 -5.55
CA TRP A 68 -27.69 2.39 -5.05
C TRP A 68 -27.49 3.86 -5.43
N SER A 69 -26.96 4.62 -4.49
CA SER A 69 -26.41 5.95 -4.70
C SER A 69 -24.95 5.98 -4.27
N GLU A 70 -24.14 6.74 -5.01
CA GLU A 70 -22.71 6.85 -4.81
C GLU A 70 -22.35 8.26 -4.33
N GLY A 71 -21.44 8.34 -3.37
CA GLY A 71 -20.80 9.59 -2.98
C GLY A 71 -19.68 10.00 -3.93
N TYR A 72 -19.10 11.17 -3.71
CA TYR A 72 -17.92 11.62 -4.44
C TYR A 72 -16.73 10.68 -4.22
N ALA A 73 -15.95 10.48 -5.28
CA ALA A 73 -14.68 9.77 -5.18
C ALA A 73 -13.63 10.68 -4.50
N LEU A 74 -12.93 10.13 -3.52
CA LEU A 74 -11.77 10.72 -2.88
C LEU A 74 -10.54 9.85 -3.14
N THR A 75 -9.35 10.39 -2.92
CA THR A 75 -8.09 9.67 -3.10
C THR A 75 -7.32 9.55 -1.81
N PHE A 76 -6.62 8.44 -1.64
CA PHE A 76 -5.56 8.29 -0.63
C PHE A 76 -4.40 7.49 -1.23
N SER A 77 -3.22 7.60 -0.62
CA SER A 77 -2.06 6.78 -0.99
C SER A 77 -1.71 5.87 0.17
N THR A 78 -1.42 4.61 -0.14
CA THR A 78 -0.78 3.73 0.84
C THR A 78 0.64 4.19 1.06
N LEU A 79 1.15 3.96 2.26
CA LEU A 79 2.57 4.11 2.51
C LEU A 79 3.34 3.16 1.58
N ALA A 80 4.58 3.53 1.29
CA ALA A 80 5.61 2.56 0.98
C ALA A 80 5.49 1.37 1.97
N GLY A 81 5.53 0.15 1.45
CA GLY A 81 5.29 -1.07 2.23
C GLY A 81 6.21 -1.08 3.43
N GLY A 82 5.63 -1.39 4.60
CA GLY A 82 6.25 -1.16 5.90
C GLY A 82 7.70 -1.59 5.94
N ILE A 83 8.56 -0.66 6.37
CA ILE A 83 9.93 -0.89 6.84
C ILE A 83 10.70 -1.90 5.97
N SER A 84 11.08 -1.48 4.75
CA SER A 84 12.50 -1.17 4.51
C SER A 84 13.48 -1.57 5.60
N ASN A 85 13.72 -2.86 5.88
CA ASN A 85 14.95 -3.22 6.57
C ASN A 85 16.09 -2.72 5.67
N LYS A 86 16.97 -1.87 6.18
CA LYS A 86 18.16 -1.50 5.42
C LYS A 86 18.87 -2.78 5.01
N GLY A 87 19.11 -2.93 3.71
CA GLY A 87 19.66 -4.13 3.09
C GLY A 87 18.65 -5.14 2.55
N ASP A 88 17.36 -5.05 2.86
CA ASP A 88 16.28 -5.80 2.18
C ASP A 88 15.75 -4.95 1.02
N VAL A 89 16.35 -5.19 -0.16
CA VAL A 89 16.16 -4.38 -1.36
C VAL A 89 15.15 -5.02 -2.30
N ASN A 90 14.92 -6.32 -2.24
CA ASN A 90 13.84 -6.96 -2.99
C ASN A 90 12.48 -6.94 -2.24
N GLY A 91 12.48 -6.62 -0.94
CA GLY A 91 11.29 -6.48 -0.10
C GLY A 91 10.67 -7.81 0.32
N ASP A 92 11.45 -8.89 0.37
CA ASP A 92 10.97 -10.23 0.70
C ASP A 92 11.02 -10.57 2.20
N GLY A 93 11.52 -9.63 3.02
CA GLY A 93 11.66 -9.77 4.47
C GLY A 93 12.97 -10.42 4.92
N LYS A 94 13.90 -10.73 3.99
CA LYS A 94 15.21 -11.31 4.26
C LYS A 94 16.30 -10.43 3.67
N ILE A 95 17.51 -10.56 4.19
CA ILE A 95 18.70 -9.91 3.62
C ILE A 95 19.60 -11.01 3.08
N THR A 96 19.71 -11.12 1.76
CA THR A 96 20.37 -12.22 1.06
C THR A 96 21.23 -11.74 -0.10
N VAL A 97 21.84 -12.67 -0.84
CA VAL A 97 22.58 -12.37 -2.07
C VAL A 97 21.69 -11.74 -3.15
N GLU A 98 20.38 -11.98 -3.12
CA GLU A 98 19.46 -11.34 -4.06
C GLU A 98 19.41 -9.82 -3.88
N ASP A 99 19.47 -9.35 -2.63
CA ASP A 99 19.54 -7.92 -2.31
C ASP A 99 20.85 -7.28 -2.75
N ILE A 100 21.95 -8.02 -2.64
CA ILE A 100 23.26 -7.60 -3.16
C ILE A 100 23.18 -7.38 -4.67
N ILE A 101 22.64 -8.35 -5.41
CA ILE A 101 22.49 -8.28 -6.88
C ILE A 101 21.61 -7.09 -7.25
N LYS A 102 20.50 -6.89 -6.54
CA LYS A 102 19.57 -5.79 -6.81
C LYS A 102 20.20 -4.43 -6.53
N THR A 103 20.92 -4.29 -5.41
CA THR A 103 21.68 -3.07 -5.07
C THR A 103 22.74 -2.74 -6.13
N ILE A 104 23.44 -3.75 -6.66
CA ILE A 104 24.39 -3.57 -7.77
C ILE A 104 23.69 -3.02 -9.02
N ASN A 105 22.53 -3.58 -9.39
CA ASN A 105 21.79 -3.09 -10.56
C ASN A 105 21.31 -1.65 -10.38
N ILE A 106 20.88 -1.28 -9.16
CA ILE A 106 20.52 0.10 -8.81
C ILE A 106 21.74 1.03 -8.89
N ALA A 107 22.86 0.68 -8.25
CA ALA A 107 24.09 1.48 -8.22
C ALA A 107 24.72 1.67 -9.61
N LEU A 108 24.46 0.74 -10.55
CA LEU A 108 24.90 0.81 -11.94
C LEU A 108 23.87 1.46 -12.89
N TYR A 109 22.75 2.00 -12.36
CA TYR A 109 21.65 2.55 -13.15
C TYR A 109 21.07 1.57 -14.19
N LYS A 110 21.14 0.27 -13.89
CA LYS A 110 20.61 -0.82 -14.73
C LYS A 110 19.18 -1.20 -14.37
N ASP A 111 18.63 -0.60 -13.31
CA ASP A 111 17.26 -0.79 -12.85
C ASP A 111 16.61 0.57 -12.56
N ASN A 112 15.28 0.61 -12.55
CA ASN A 112 14.50 1.79 -12.19
C ASN A 112 13.80 1.53 -10.84
N PRO A 113 14.50 1.72 -9.71
CA PRO A 113 13.99 1.37 -8.40
C PRO A 113 12.84 2.28 -7.96
N THR A 114 11.95 1.70 -7.17
CA THR A 114 11.00 2.42 -6.34
C THR A 114 11.72 3.19 -5.23
N GLY A 115 11.04 4.19 -4.64
CA GLY A 115 11.61 4.94 -3.52
C GLY A 115 11.94 4.09 -2.30
N VAL A 116 11.27 2.94 -2.12
CA VAL A 116 11.56 2.00 -1.03
C VAL A 116 12.86 1.27 -1.28
N GLU A 117 13.04 0.75 -2.49
CA GLU A 117 14.26 0.04 -2.88
C GLU A 117 15.48 0.96 -2.82
N LEU A 118 15.33 2.24 -3.17
CA LEU A 118 16.40 3.24 -2.96
C LEU A 118 16.72 3.43 -1.47
N ALA A 119 15.70 3.57 -0.62
CA ALA A 119 15.89 3.80 0.80
C ALA A 119 16.50 2.58 1.52
N SER A 120 16.21 1.37 1.04
CA SER A 120 16.76 0.15 1.62
C SER A 120 18.09 -0.28 1.04
N ALA A 121 18.36 0.11 -0.21
CA ALA A 121 19.68 0.00 -0.80
C ALA A 121 20.68 1.02 -0.21
N ASP A 122 20.26 2.20 0.28
CA ASP A 122 21.12 3.16 0.98
C ASP A 122 21.33 2.73 2.45
N VAL A 123 22.18 1.72 2.65
CA VAL A 123 22.43 1.14 3.98
C VAL A 123 23.26 2.10 4.84
N ASN A 124 24.15 2.90 4.24
CA ASN A 124 25.00 3.81 5.00
C ASN A 124 24.30 5.13 5.39
N GLY A 125 23.21 5.49 4.70
CA GLY A 125 22.37 6.65 4.99
C GLY A 125 22.90 7.98 4.48
N ASP A 126 23.74 7.99 3.44
CA ASP A 126 24.30 9.21 2.84
C ASP A 126 23.45 9.79 1.70
N GLY A 127 22.32 9.15 1.38
CA GLY A 127 21.40 9.57 0.34
C GLY A 127 21.81 9.14 -1.07
N GLN A 128 22.85 8.32 -1.23
CA GLN A 128 23.29 7.78 -2.52
C GLN A 128 23.46 6.25 -2.44
N VAL A 129 22.91 5.54 -3.43
CA VAL A 129 23.14 4.09 -3.55
C VAL A 129 24.42 3.84 -4.35
N THR A 130 25.46 3.32 -3.70
CA THR A 130 26.78 3.10 -4.29
C THR A 130 27.36 1.72 -3.95
N VAL A 131 28.58 1.43 -4.43
CA VAL A 131 29.30 0.20 -4.05
C VAL A 131 29.58 0.10 -2.54
N ARG A 132 29.56 1.22 -1.80
CA ARG A 132 29.71 1.19 -0.34
C ARG A 132 28.55 0.45 0.32
N ASP A 133 27.34 0.69 -0.17
CA ASP A 133 26.15 0.04 0.35
C ASP A 133 26.13 -1.45 -0.02
N VAL A 134 26.56 -1.79 -1.23
CA VAL A 134 26.75 -3.18 -1.66
C VAL A 134 27.67 -3.92 -0.67
N VAL A 135 28.80 -3.33 -0.30
CA VAL A 135 29.75 -3.93 0.67
C VAL A 135 29.11 -4.08 2.05
N GLN A 136 28.27 -3.15 2.50
CA GLN A 136 27.57 -3.29 3.76
C GLN A 136 26.55 -4.44 3.75
N ILE A 137 25.78 -4.60 2.66
CA ILE A 137 24.84 -5.72 2.52
C ILE A 137 25.60 -7.05 2.49
N VAL A 138 26.73 -7.13 1.77
CA VAL A 138 27.62 -8.30 1.80
C VAL A 138 28.01 -8.67 3.23
N ASN A 139 28.43 -7.70 4.04
CA ASN A 139 28.82 -7.96 5.43
C ASN A 139 27.65 -8.46 6.27
N ILE A 140 26.45 -7.89 6.11
CA ILE A 140 25.23 -8.34 6.81
C ILE A 140 24.92 -9.80 6.46
N VAL A 141 24.95 -10.16 5.16
CA VAL A 141 24.70 -11.53 4.71
C VAL A 141 25.71 -12.50 5.31
N LEU A 142 27.01 -12.18 5.25
CA LEU A 142 28.08 -13.03 5.79
C LEU A 142 27.99 -13.19 7.32
N GLU A 143 27.58 -12.17 8.05
CA GLU A 143 27.37 -12.25 9.51
C GLU A 143 26.19 -13.16 9.85
N SER A 144 25.10 -13.09 9.07
CA SER A 144 23.94 -13.95 9.26
C SER A 144 24.26 -15.44 9.03
N GLU A 145 25.12 -15.75 8.07
CA GLU A 145 25.57 -17.11 7.77
C GLU A 145 26.51 -17.66 8.86
N ARG A 146 27.35 -16.80 9.47
CA ARG A 146 28.25 -17.21 10.56
C ARG A 146 27.53 -17.61 11.84
N GLY A 147 26.35 -17.03 12.10
CA GLY A 147 25.54 -17.37 13.28
C GLY A 147 24.70 -18.65 13.13
N ALA A 148 24.68 -19.26 11.94
CA ALA A 148 23.89 -20.44 11.62
C ALA A 148 24.66 -21.77 11.76
N LEU A 149 25.93 -21.73 12.20
CA LEU A 149 26.82 -22.88 12.45
C LEU A 149 27.04 -23.07 13.95
#